data_AF-A0AB33X1B3-F1
#
_entry.id   AF-A0AB33X1B3-F1
#
_cell.length_a   1.000
_cell.length_b   1.000
_cell.length_c   1.000
_cell.angle_alpha   90.00
_cell.angle_beta   90.00
_cell.angle_gamma   90.00
#
_symmetry.space_group_name_H-M   'P 1'
#
loop_
_entity.id
_entity.type
_entity.pdbx_description
1 polymer ?
#
loop_
_entity_poly.entity_id
_entity_poly.type
_entity_poly.pdbx_seq_one_letter_code
_entity_poly.pdbx_strand_id
1 'polypeptide(L)'
;MRRSGRGLLAAAMLDGCSWLSNEDAQEATPVARDTRSVDIELKTARNVNPSALGQAQSIKLCVIETSQPGWVPAGVSDGAPCREDPVADGSLSHRQVILRPNETRRYHITVPAHQARWFVVGAEFQQINGARYLVEQISPAQAQLRNTRAGRNDDPVGHRQRQENGGMTCYLNNGLPGLKAC
;
A
#
# COMPACT_ATOMS: atom_id res chain seq x y z
N MET A 1 68.67 51.59 24.37
CA MET A 1 68.40 52.61 23.33
C MET A 1 67.00 52.38 22.78
N ARG A 2 66.11 53.38 22.92
CA ARG A 2 64.73 53.38 22.41
C ARG A 2 64.66 54.21 21.11
N ARG A 3 63.86 53.76 20.14
CA ARG A 3 63.08 54.54 19.13
C ARG A 3 62.29 53.51 18.31
N SER A 4 60.99 53.27 18.54
CA SER A 4 59.81 54.10 18.25
C SER A 4 59.61 54.43 16.76
N GLY A 5 58.55 53.88 16.18
CA GLY A 5 57.97 54.35 14.93
C GLY A 5 56.94 53.40 14.31
N ARG A 6 55.66 53.59 14.70
CA ARG A 6 54.40 53.51 13.90
C ARG A 6 54.31 52.42 12.83
N GLY A 7 53.41 51.43 12.90
CA GLY A 7 51.97 51.53 13.14
C GLY A 7 51.25 51.24 11.83
N LEU A 8 50.40 50.21 11.80
CA LEU A 8 49.30 50.02 10.83
C LEU A 8 48.46 48.84 11.30
N LEU A 9 47.16 49.08 11.46
CA LEU A 9 46.11 48.09 11.69
C LEU A 9 45.97 47.21 10.44
N ALA A 10 45.99 45.89 10.61
CA ALA A 10 45.45 44.96 9.63
C ALA A 10 44.75 43.83 10.38
N ALA A 11 43.44 43.71 10.13
CA ALA A 11 42.60 42.62 10.58
C ALA A 11 43.15 41.30 10.04
N ALA A 12 43.45 40.36 10.93
CA ALA A 12 43.82 39.00 10.54
C ALA A 12 42.54 38.24 10.13
N MET A 13 42.58 37.76 8.90
CA MET A 13 41.64 36.88 8.22
C MET A 13 41.12 35.75 9.12
N LEU A 14 39.79 35.60 9.15
CA LEU A 14 39.12 34.32 9.47
C LEU A 14 39.09 33.49 8.19
N ASP A 15 40.09 32.63 8.00
CA ASP A 15 40.07 31.59 6.96
C ASP A 15 40.37 30.23 7.61
N GLY A 16 39.36 29.72 8.33
CA GLY A 16 39.28 28.32 8.66
C GLY A 16 38.68 27.56 7.48
N CYS A 17 39.53 27.09 6.57
CA CYS A 17 39.15 26.09 5.57
C CYS A 17 39.00 24.72 6.24
N SER A 18 37.87 24.46 6.90
CA SER A 18 37.45 23.08 7.19
C SER A 18 36.82 22.50 5.93
N TRP A 19 37.64 21.86 5.09
CA TRP A 19 37.16 20.91 4.09
C TRP A 19 36.62 19.69 4.85
N LEU A 20 35.33 19.69 5.15
CA LEU A 20 34.60 18.47 5.42
C LEU A 20 34.05 17.97 4.08
N SER A 21 34.73 16.99 3.49
CA SER A 21 34.18 16.19 2.39
C SER A 21 32.94 15.45 2.90
N ASN A 22 31.76 16.00 2.68
CA ASN A 22 30.55 15.18 2.54
C ASN A 22 30.42 14.82 1.06
N GLU A 23 31.30 13.92 0.61
CA GLU A 23 30.95 12.95 -0.43
C GLU A 23 29.86 12.07 0.16
N ASP A 24 28.60 12.52 0.03
CA ASP A 24 27.38 11.71 -0.04
C ASP A 24 26.15 12.65 -0.11
N ALA A 25 26.26 13.76 -0.86
CA ALA A 25 25.08 14.28 -1.55
C ALA A 25 24.92 13.43 -2.80
N GLN A 26 24.55 12.16 -2.59
CA GLN A 26 24.12 11.28 -3.66
C GLN A 26 22.92 11.97 -4.28
N GLU A 27 23.21 12.59 -5.44
CA GLU A 27 22.26 13.13 -6.37
C GLU A 27 21.17 12.09 -6.49
N ALA A 28 20.03 12.36 -5.84
CA ALA A 28 18.88 11.50 -5.91
C ALA A 28 18.41 11.58 -7.36
N THR A 29 18.95 10.69 -8.20
CA THR A 29 18.39 10.38 -9.51
C THR A 29 16.86 10.35 -9.35
N PRO A 30 16.08 10.94 -10.27
CA PRO A 30 14.65 11.16 -10.10
C PRO A 30 13.80 9.85 -10.09
N VAL A 31 14.41 8.69 -9.87
CA VAL A 31 13.74 7.39 -9.66
C VAL A 31 12.83 7.40 -8.42
N ALA A 32 13.09 8.27 -7.45
CA ALA A 32 12.25 8.43 -6.26
C ALA A 32 10.87 9.06 -6.52
N ARG A 33 10.54 9.47 -7.76
CA ARG A 33 9.25 10.10 -8.10
C ARG A 33 8.30 9.25 -8.96
N ASP A 34 8.73 8.11 -9.49
CA ASP A 34 7.88 7.31 -10.42
C ASP A 34 7.13 6.16 -9.73
N THR A 35 7.22 6.07 -8.41
CA THR A 35 6.48 5.07 -7.64
C THR A 35 5.70 5.72 -6.51
N ARG A 36 4.65 5.02 -6.07
CA ARG A 36 3.80 5.40 -4.94
C ARG A 36 3.51 4.19 -4.09
N SER A 37 3.27 4.42 -2.81
CA SER A 37 2.92 3.37 -1.87
C SER A 37 1.41 3.17 -1.80
N VAL A 38 1.02 1.90 -1.65
CA VAL A 38 -0.33 1.45 -1.33
C VAL A 38 -0.23 0.60 -0.07
N ASP A 39 -0.92 1.02 0.98
CA ASP A 39 -1.01 0.27 2.23
C ASP A 39 -2.29 -0.56 2.22
N ILE A 40 -2.17 -1.86 2.46
CA ILE A 40 -3.31 -2.78 2.59
C ILE A 40 -3.31 -3.35 4.00
N GLU A 41 -4.43 -3.19 4.72
CA GLU A 41 -4.66 -3.80 6.02
C GLU A 41 -5.74 -4.87 5.90
N LEU A 42 -5.42 -6.11 6.30
CA LEU A 42 -6.36 -7.21 6.42
C LEU A 42 -6.65 -7.44 7.89
N LYS A 43 -7.91 -7.47 8.29
CA LYS A 43 -8.33 -7.69 9.67
C LYS A 43 -9.40 -8.76 9.74
N THR A 44 -9.21 -9.72 10.65
CA THR A 44 -10.21 -10.74 10.96
C THR A 44 -10.99 -10.37 12.21
N ALA A 45 -12.27 -10.72 12.25
CA ALA A 45 -13.13 -10.61 13.41
C ALA A 45 -12.94 -11.80 14.34
N ARG A 46 -13.54 -11.71 15.53
CA ARG A 46 -13.51 -12.76 16.55
C ARG A 46 -14.13 -14.08 16.11
N ASN A 47 -15.17 -14.01 15.27
CA ASN A 47 -15.96 -15.14 14.81
C ASN A 47 -15.70 -15.48 13.33
N VAL A 48 -14.52 -15.12 12.80
CA VAL A 48 -14.16 -15.42 11.41
C VAL A 48 -14.13 -16.92 11.15
N ASN A 49 -14.53 -17.31 9.93
CA ASN A 49 -14.48 -18.68 9.41
C ASN A 49 -14.98 -19.74 10.43
N PRO A 50 -16.26 -19.67 10.83
CA PRO A 50 -16.78 -20.59 11.83
C PRO A 50 -16.89 -22.03 11.28
N SER A 51 -16.59 -23.01 12.12
CA SER A 51 -16.86 -24.41 11.85
C SER A 51 -18.37 -24.70 11.86
N ALA A 52 -18.76 -25.94 11.52
CA ALA A 52 -20.17 -26.38 11.62
C ALA A 52 -20.74 -26.27 13.05
N LEU A 53 -19.87 -26.25 14.07
CA LEU A 53 -20.23 -26.07 15.48
C LEU A 53 -20.17 -24.60 15.92
N GLY A 54 -19.96 -23.65 14.99
CA GLY A 54 -19.88 -22.21 15.27
C GLY A 54 -18.56 -21.75 15.88
N GLN A 55 -17.53 -22.62 15.94
CA GLN A 55 -16.23 -22.27 16.50
C GLN A 55 -15.40 -21.49 15.49
N ALA A 56 -14.88 -20.32 15.87
CA ALA A 56 -14.02 -19.52 15.00
C ALA A 56 -12.72 -20.25 14.64
N GLN A 57 -12.32 -20.18 13.38
CA GLN A 57 -11.10 -20.82 12.87
C GLN A 57 -10.23 -19.84 12.11
N SER A 58 -8.96 -20.19 11.90
CA SER A 58 -8.08 -19.42 11.02
C SER A 58 -8.62 -19.42 9.59
N ILE A 59 -8.31 -18.37 8.84
CA ILE A 59 -8.70 -18.20 7.44
C ILE A 59 -7.46 -17.96 6.58
N LYS A 60 -7.44 -18.55 5.37
CA LYS A 60 -6.42 -18.26 4.37
C LYS A 60 -6.89 -17.11 3.48
N LEU A 61 -6.03 -16.11 3.34
CA LEU A 61 -6.24 -14.89 2.58
C LEU A 61 -5.15 -14.70 1.54
N CYS A 62 -5.48 -13.97 0.48
CA CYS A 62 -4.55 -13.56 -0.53
C CYS A 62 -4.80 -12.11 -0.94
N VAL A 63 -3.71 -11.40 -1.22
CA VAL A 63 -3.71 -10.09 -1.88
C VAL A 63 -3.06 -10.29 -3.25
N ILE A 64 -3.80 -10.00 -4.29
CA ILE A 64 -3.39 -10.17 -5.68
C ILE A 64 -3.38 -8.80 -6.34
N GLU A 65 -2.23 -8.39 -6.85
CA GLU A 65 -2.07 -7.16 -7.62
C GLU A 65 -2.33 -7.46 -9.10
N THR A 66 -3.14 -6.65 -9.76
CA THR A 66 -3.49 -6.84 -11.17
C THR A 66 -3.36 -5.54 -11.98
N SER A 67 -3.12 -5.68 -13.28
CA SER A 67 -3.00 -4.57 -14.23
C SER A 67 -4.33 -4.17 -14.88
N GLN A 68 -5.41 -4.91 -14.63
CA GLN A 68 -6.72 -4.73 -15.27
C GLN A 68 -7.87 -4.93 -14.28
N PRO A 69 -8.98 -4.18 -14.45
CA PRO A 69 -10.19 -4.35 -13.65
C PRO A 69 -10.89 -5.67 -13.98
N GLY A 70 -11.68 -6.18 -13.03
CA GLY A 70 -12.51 -7.37 -13.23
C GLY A 70 -11.71 -8.65 -13.41
N TRP A 71 -10.43 -8.66 -12.99
CA TRP A 71 -9.63 -9.86 -13.01
C TRP A 71 -10.10 -10.82 -11.91
N VAL A 72 -10.18 -12.11 -12.22
CA VAL A 72 -10.71 -13.14 -11.33
C VAL A 72 -9.72 -14.30 -11.23
N PRO A 73 -9.36 -14.76 -10.02
CA PRO A 73 -8.46 -15.90 -9.86
C PRO A 73 -9.11 -17.21 -10.35
N ALA A 74 -8.34 -18.11 -10.95
CA ALA A 74 -8.92 -19.32 -11.56
C ALA A 74 -9.59 -20.27 -10.54
N GLY A 75 -9.11 -20.31 -9.28
CA GLY A 75 -9.70 -21.12 -8.21
C GLY A 75 -10.96 -20.53 -7.55
N VAL A 76 -11.47 -19.39 -8.02
CA VAL A 76 -12.62 -18.70 -7.41
C VAL A 76 -13.88 -19.59 -7.39
N SER A 77 -14.12 -20.36 -8.47
CA SER A 77 -15.29 -21.23 -8.61
C SER A 77 -15.28 -22.41 -7.64
N ASP A 78 -14.08 -22.81 -7.21
CA ASP A 78 -13.84 -23.95 -6.34
C ASP A 78 -13.79 -23.52 -4.86
N GLY A 79 -14.05 -22.24 -4.57
CA GLY A 79 -13.87 -21.67 -3.22
C GLY A 79 -12.40 -21.53 -2.81
N ALA A 80 -11.47 -21.57 -3.76
CA ALA A 80 -10.03 -21.50 -3.55
C ALA A 80 -9.37 -20.32 -4.29
N PRO A 81 -9.83 -19.06 -4.10
CA PRO A 81 -9.26 -17.90 -4.79
C PRO A 81 -7.77 -17.65 -4.49
N CYS A 82 -7.21 -18.26 -3.45
CA CYS A 82 -5.80 -18.13 -3.06
C CYS A 82 -4.97 -19.36 -3.47
N ARG A 83 -5.44 -20.17 -4.42
CA ARG A 83 -4.59 -21.17 -5.07
C ARG A 83 -3.50 -20.47 -5.88
N GLU A 84 -2.26 -20.91 -5.72
CA GLU A 84 -1.17 -20.46 -6.60
C GLU A 84 -1.33 -21.15 -7.94
N ASP A 85 -1.71 -20.37 -8.94
CA ASP A 85 -1.61 -20.76 -10.34
C ASP A 85 -0.46 -19.94 -10.97
N PRO A 86 0.15 -20.40 -12.09
CA PRO A 86 1.09 -19.58 -12.84
C PRO A 86 0.51 -18.19 -13.05
N VAL A 87 1.34 -17.14 -12.98
CA VAL A 87 0.90 -15.75 -13.15
C VAL A 87 0.13 -15.64 -14.47
N ALA A 88 -1.19 -15.71 -14.37
CA ALA A 88 -2.09 -15.62 -15.51
C ALA A 88 -2.05 -14.19 -16.04
N ASP A 89 -2.33 -14.02 -17.33
CA ASP A 89 -2.34 -12.71 -17.97
C ASP A 89 -3.12 -11.69 -17.14
N GLY A 90 -2.42 -10.65 -16.69
CA GLY A 90 -2.98 -9.55 -15.91
C GLY A 90 -2.79 -9.62 -14.40
N SER A 91 -2.37 -10.75 -13.82
CA SER A 91 -1.84 -10.80 -12.45
C SER A 91 -0.38 -10.33 -12.44
N LEU A 92 0.00 -9.56 -11.42
CA LEU A 92 1.34 -8.98 -11.28
C LEU A 92 2.07 -9.52 -10.05
N SER A 93 1.35 -9.69 -8.95
CA SER A 93 1.90 -10.28 -7.73
C SER A 93 0.82 -11.00 -6.93
N HIS A 94 1.23 -12.04 -6.19
CA HIS A 94 0.34 -12.82 -5.32
C HIS A 94 1.01 -12.96 -3.95
N ARG A 95 0.32 -12.53 -2.89
CA ARG A 95 0.78 -12.63 -1.50
C ARG A 95 -0.27 -13.35 -0.67
N GLN A 96 0.12 -14.42 0.02
CA GLN A 96 -0.80 -15.21 0.85
C GLN A 96 -0.49 -15.06 2.33
N VAL A 97 -1.51 -15.25 3.16
CA VAL A 97 -1.37 -15.28 4.62
C VAL A 97 -2.49 -16.11 5.24
N ILE A 98 -2.20 -16.78 6.35
CA ILE A 98 -3.21 -17.38 7.21
C ILE A 98 -3.36 -16.49 8.44
N LEU A 99 -4.56 -16.00 8.70
CA LEU A 99 -4.87 -15.17 9.87
C LEU A 99 -5.75 -15.92 10.86
N ARG A 100 -5.41 -15.81 12.14
CA ARG A 100 -6.24 -16.27 13.26
C ARG A 100 -7.38 -15.27 13.52
N PRO A 101 -8.40 -15.63 14.31
CA PRO A 101 -9.42 -14.68 14.74
C PRO A 101 -8.83 -13.46 15.51
N ASN A 102 -9.36 -12.26 15.24
CA ASN A 102 -8.87 -10.97 15.76
C ASN A 102 -7.45 -10.56 15.33
N GLU A 103 -6.87 -11.21 14.32
CA GLU A 103 -5.55 -10.87 13.82
C GLU A 103 -5.62 -9.75 12.78
N THR A 104 -4.53 -9.00 12.64
CA THR A 104 -4.38 -7.94 11.64
C THR A 104 -3.05 -8.09 10.92
N ARG A 105 -3.07 -7.99 9.59
CA ARG A 105 -1.89 -8.01 8.73
C ARG A 105 -1.84 -6.76 7.88
N ARG A 106 -0.64 -6.19 7.73
CA ARG A 106 -0.40 -5.01 6.89
C ARG A 106 0.60 -5.34 5.79
N TYR A 107 0.31 -4.85 4.59
CA TYR A 107 1.22 -4.86 3.45
C TYR A 107 1.51 -3.44 3.03
N HIS A 108 2.77 -3.19 2.70
CA HIS A 108 3.21 -1.97 2.04
C HIS A 108 3.65 -2.36 0.63
N ILE A 109 2.93 -1.87 -0.38
CA ILE A 109 3.14 -2.25 -1.79
C ILE A 109 3.54 -1.01 -2.58
N THR A 110 4.67 -1.10 -3.27
CA THR A 110 5.16 -0.05 -4.16
C THR A 110 4.63 -0.31 -5.58
N VAL A 111 3.90 0.66 -6.14
CA VAL A 111 3.35 0.58 -7.51
C VAL A 111 3.77 1.80 -8.33
N PRO A 112 3.76 1.74 -9.67
CA PRO A 112 4.06 2.90 -10.52
C PRO A 112 3.10 4.07 -10.26
N ALA A 113 3.63 5.29 -10.21
CA ALA A 113 2.83 6.48 -9.91
C ALA A 113 1.85 6.84 -11.03
N HIS A 114 2.21 6.52 -12.28
CA HIS A 114 1.46 6.91 -13.48
C HIS A 114 0.48 5.83 -13.98
N GLN A 115 0.39 4.69 -13.30
CA GLN A 115 -0.50 3.59 -13.66
C GLN A 115 -1.54 3.34 -12.58
N ALA A 116 -2.76 3.04 -13.00
CA ALA A 116 -3.74 2.46 -12.10
C ALA A 116 -3.32 1.03 -11.73
N ARG A 117 -3.67 0.62 -10.51
CA ARG A 117 -3.46 -0.74 -10.04
C ARG A 117 -4.71 -1.25 -9.38
N TRP A 118 -5.06 -2.49 -9.65
CA TRP A 118 -6.17 -3.16 -8.99
C TRP A 118 -5.61 -4.17 -8.00
N PHE A 119 -6.32 -4.31 -6.89
CA PHE A 119 -5.99 -5.23 -5.82
C PHE A 119 -7.20 -6.09 -5.55
N VAL A 120 -7.04 -7.38 -5.76
CA VAL A 120 -8.06 -8.39 -5.48
C VAL A 120 -7.68 -9.08 -4.18
N VAL A 121 -8.57 -9.04 -3.20
CA VAL A 121 -8.43 -9.76 -1.94
C VAL A 121 -9.34 -10.98 -1.96
N GLY A 122 -8.73 -12.16 -1.91
CA GLY A 122 -9.41 -13.45 -1.85
C GLY A 122 -9.41 -14.04 -0.45
N ALA A 123 -10.45 -14.81 -0.13
CA ALA A 123 -10.63 -15.48 1.15
C ALA A 123 -11.15 -16.90 0.96
N GLU A 124 -10.49 -17.89 1.59
CA GLU A 124 -10.89 -19.30 1.54
C GLU A 124 -11.59 -19.69 2.85
N PHE A 125 -12.92 -19.72 2.83
CA PHE A 125 -13.74 -20.15 3.96
C PHE A 125 -13.96 -21.67 3.93
N GLN A 126 -14.05 -22.31 5.09
CA GLN A 126 -14.40 -23.74 5.17
C GLN A 126 -15.84 -24.01 4.73
N GLN A 127 -16.73 -23.03 4.89
CA GLN A 127 -18.13 -23.12 4.50
C GLN A 127 -18.49 -21.94 3.60
N ILE A 128 -18.90 -22.23 2.36
CA ILE A 128 -19.31 -21.23 1.37
C ILE A 128 -20.80 -20.91 1.58
N ASN A 129 -21.17 -20.44 2.78
CA ASN A 129 -22.55 -20.11 3.11
C ASN A 129 -22.83 -18.64 2.77
N GLY A 130 -22.89 -18.31 1.48
CA GLY A 130 -23.21 -16.95 1.00
C GLY A 130 -22.17 -15.86 1.35
N ALA A 131 -21.02 -16.23 1.92
CA ALA A 131 -19.91 -15.31 2.16
C ALA A 131 -19.32 -14.86 0.82
N ARG A 132 -19.08 -13.56 0.66
CA ARG A 132 -18.28 -13.06 -0.47
C ARG A 132 -16.81 -13.37 -0.18
N TYR A 133 -16.20 -14.13 -1.07
CA TYR A 133 -14.83 -14.65 -0.98
C TYR A 133 -13.85 -13.83 -1.81
N LEU A 134 -14.31 -12.75 -2.46
CA LEU A 134 -13.52 -11.88 -3.31
C LEU A 134 -13.98 -10.43 -3.17
N VAL A 135 -13.02 -9.52 -3.01
CA VAL A 135 -13.22 -8.07 -3.10
C VAL A 135 -12.15 -7.50 -4.02
N GLU A 136 -12.56 -6.68 -4.99
CA GLU A 136 -11.65 -5.91 -5.84
C GLU A 136 -11.64 -4.43 -5.40
N GLN A 137 -10.47 -3.81 -5.40
CA GLN A 137 -10.30 -2.39 -5.18
C GLN A 137 -9.31 -1.77 -6.16
N ILE A 138 -9.60 -0.53 -6.56
CA ILE A 138 -8.72 0.25 -7.41
C ILE A 138 -7.85 1.21 -6.60
N SER A 139 -6.60 1.29 -7.05
CA SER A 139 -5.62 2.27 -6.67
C SER A 139 -5.34 3.12 -7.92
N PRO A 140 -5.99 4.29 -8.07
CA PRO A 140 -5.89 5.09 -9.29
C PRO A 140 -4.51 5.72 -9.48
N ALA A 141 -4.21 6.13 -10.71
CA ALA A 141 -2.97 6.84 -11.01
C ALA A 141 -2.90 8.19 -10.27
N GLN A 142 -1.70 8.65 -9.92
CA GLN A 142 -1.52 9.84 -9.10
C GLN A 142 -2.06 11.13 -9.76
N ALA A 143 -2.00 11.23 -11.10
CA ALA A 143 -2.58 12.35 -11.84
C ALA A 143 -4.11 12.43 -11.71
N GLN A 144 -4.79 11.28 -11.70
CA GLN A 144 -6.24 11.21 -11.49
C GLN A 144 -6.61 11.69 -10.08
N LEU A 145 -5.85 11.27 -9.07
CA LEU A 145 -6.02 11.71 -7.69
C LEU A 145 -5.85 13.23 -7.51
N ARG A 146 -4.91 13.85 -8.24
CA ARG A 146 -4.70 15.30 -8.20
C ARG A 146 -5.86 16.07 -8.82
N ASN A 147 -6.40 15.58 -9.94
CA ASN A 147 -7.54 16.21 -10.60
C ASN A 147 -8.80 16.14 -9.74
N THR A 148 -9.05 15.02 -9.04
CA THR A 148 -10.16 14.90 -8.06
C THR A 148 -10.00 15.85 -6.86
N ARG A 149 -8.78 16.27 -6.51
CA ARG A 149 -8.55 17.27 -5.45
C ARG A 149 -8.73 18.71 -5.91
N ALA A 150 -8.45 18.99 -7.18
CA ALA A 150 -8.49 20.33 -7.74
C ALA A 150 -9.88 20.75 -8.23
N GLY A 151 -10.74 19.80 -8.59
CA GLY A 151 -12.16 20.00 -8.89
C GLY A 151 -13.05 19.65 -7.69
N ARG A 152 -13.81 20.61 -7.17
CA ARG A 152 -14.78 20.39 -6.08
C ARG A 152 -16.06 19.76 -6.65
N ASN A 153 -16.71 18.86 -5.90
CA ASN A 153 -18.13 18.42 -6.02
C ASN A 153 -18.57 17.46 -7.16
N ASP A 154 -17.68 16.63 -7.71
CA ASP A 154 -18.13 15.40 -8.38
C ASP A 154 -17.67 14.23 -7.52
N ASP A 155 -18.62 13.52 -6.90
CA ASP A 155 -18.37 12.30 -6.14
C ASP A 155 -17.47 11.37 -6.98
N PRO A 156 -16.21 11.13 -6.59
CA PRO A 156 -15.50 10.01 -7.18
C PRO A 156 -16.25 8.77 -6.72
N VAL A 157 -16.69 7.96 -7.68
CA VAL A 157 -17.23 6.61 -7.47
C VAL A 157 -16.12 5.73 -6.86
N GLY A 158 -15.79 6.01 -5.60
CA GLY A 158 -15.19 5.08 -4.68
C GLY A 158 -16.36 4.33 -4.09
N HIS A 159 -16.68 3.16 -4.65
CA HIS A 159 -17.65 2.26 -4.06
C HIS A 159 -17.20 1.97 -2.62
N ARG A 160 -17.83 2.68 -1.69
CA ARG A 160 -17.69 2.51 -0.25
C ARG A 160 -18.43 1.23 0.11
N GLN A 161 -17.81 0.08 -0.13
CA GLN A 161 -18.34 -1.18 0.38
C GLN A 161 -17.66 -1.47 1.70
N ARG A 162 -18.25 -0.96 2.79
CA ARG A 162 -18.04 -1.62 4.07
C ARG A 162 -18.61 -3.03 3.93
N GLN A 163 -17.76 -4.04 3.80
CA GLN A 163 -18.22 -5.39 3.52
C GLN A 163 -17.79 -6.32 4.65
N GLU A 164 -18.66 -6.41 5.66
CA GLU A 164 -18.60 -7.43 6.69
C GLU A 164 -18.97 -8.77 6.06
N ASN A 165 -17.99 -9.42 5.43
CA ASN A 165 -18.17 -10.75 4.84
C ASN A 165 -17.55 -11.78 5.77
N GLY A 166 -18.37 -12.65 6.37
CA GLY A 166 -17.87 -13.75 7.19
C GLY A 166 -16.94 -13.32 8.34
N GLY A 167 -17.06 -12.07 8.80
CA GLY A 167 -16.20 -11.50 9.84
C GLY A 167 -14.83 -11.01 9.36
N MET A 168 -14.65 -10.51 8.14
CA MET A 168 -13.41 -9.86 7.70
C MET A 168 -13.63 -8.41 7.29
N THR A 169 -12.60 -7.59 7.47
CA THR A 169 -12.51 -6.24 6.90
C THR A 169 -11.15 -6.05 6.25
N CYS A 170 -11.14 -5.46 5.06
CA CYS A 170 -9.92 -5.05 4.37
C CYS A 170 -9.87 -3.52 4.31
N TYR A 171 -8.69 -2.92 4.26
CA TYR A 171 -8.54 -1.49 4.05
C TYR A 171 -7.44 -1.24 3.05
N LEU A 172 -7.68 -0.33 2.11
CA LEU A 172 -6.67 0.15 1.18
C LEU A 172 -6.49 1.66 1.35
N ASN A 173 -5.28 2.07 1.70
CA ASN A 173 -4.88 3.47 1.82
C ASN A 173 -3.85 3.80 0.74
N ASN A 174 -4.16 4.79 -0.10
CA ASN A 174 -3.32 5.25 -1.20
C ASN A 174 -2.40 6.43 -0.82
N GLY A 175 -2.08 6.60 0.47
CA GLY A 175 -1.26 7.71 0.96
C GLY A 175 -1.96 9.08 0.95
N LEU A 176 -3.30 9.11 0.96
CA LEU A 176 -4.11 10.33 1.03
C LEU A 176 -5.04 10.28 2.25
N PRO A 177 -5.19 11.39 3.01
CA PRO A 177 -6.18 11.44 4.08
C PRO A 177 -7.59 11.31 3.47
N GLY A 178 -8.31 10.24 3.81
CA GLY A 178 -9.76 10.16 3.57
C GLY A 178 -10.33 8.90 2.91
N LEU A 179 -9.51 7.96 2.42
CA LEU A 179 -10.05 6.71 1.83
C LEU A 179 -9.94 5.56 2.83
N LYS A 180 -11.09 5.22 3.43
CA LYS A 180 -11.32 3.95 4.15
C LYS A 180 -12.24 3.09 3.28
N ALA A 181 -11.78 1.92 2.87
CA ALA A 181 -12.58 0.95 2.13
C ALA A 181 -12.19 -0.48 2.55
N CYS A 182 -12.89 -1.07 3.52
CA CYS A 182 -14.04 -2.00 3.42
C CYS A 182 -14.72 -1.99 4.79
#